data_AF-A0A1E3YJ67-F1
#
_entry.id   AF-A0A1E3YJ67-F1
#
_cell.length_a   1.000
_cell.length_b   1.000
_cell.length_c   1.000
_cell.angle_alpha   90.00
_cell.angle_beta   90.00
_cell.angle_gamma   90.00
#
_symmetry.space_group_name_H-M   'P 1'
#
loop_
_entity.id
_entity.type
_entity.pdbx_description
1 polymer ?
#
loop_
_entity_poly.entity_id
_entity_poly.type
_entity_poly.pdbx_seq_one_letter_code
_entity_poly.pdbx_strand_id
1 'polypeptide(L)'
;MTTTARERARTTVRRTQDINGRTYAIEALPVDRDRWRARLVQRGTTNALMPFYGSTPDDAIARLTAWLDRVSRPAGSTPPRD
;
A
#
# COMPACT_ATOMS: atom_id res chain seq x y z
N MET A 1 -0.39 15.20 -19.34
CA MET A 1 -1.50 14.44 -19.96
C MET A 1 -1.71 13.18 -19.14
N THR A 2 -2.90 13.06 -18.57
CA THR A 2 -3.39 11.95 -17.74
C THR A 2 -3.46 10.67 -18.56
N THR A 3 -2.48 9.78 -18.40
CA THR A 3 -2.50 8.47 -19.04
C THR A 3 -3.49 7.56 -18.30
N THR A 4 -4.76 7.72 -18.64
CA THR A 4 -5.80 6.70 -18.42
C THR A 4 -5.95 5.91 -19.71
N ALA A 5 -6.04 4.58 -19.58
CA ALA A 5 -6.48 3.61 -20.59
C ALA A 5 -5.52 3.35 -21.78
N ARG A 6 -4.53 2.46 -21.54
CA ARG A 6 -4.15 1.44 -22.53
C ARG A 6 -4.12 0.06 -21.87
N GLU A 7 -5.35 -0.36 -21.65
CA GLU A 7 -5.87 -1.68 -21.37
C GLU A 7 -5.13 -2.78 -22.14
N ARG A 8 -4.36 -3.59 -21.42
CA ARG A 8 -3.95 -4.95 -21.81
C ARG A 8 -4.11 -5.82 -20.56
N ALA A 9 -5.36 -6.08 -20.15
CA ALA A 9 -5.72 -7.11 -19.15
C ALA A 9 -4.73 -7.28 -17.97
N ARG A 10 -4.24 -6.20 -17.37
CA ARG A 10 -3.38 -6.31 -16.19
C ARG A 10 -4.32 -6.30 -14.98
N THR A 11 -4.65 -7.50 -14.53
CA THR A 11 -5.52 -7.72 -13.37
C THR A 11 -4.99 -6.94 -12.17
N THR A 12 -5.81 -6.02 -11.66
CA THR A 12 -5.53 -5.33 -10.39
C THR A 12 -5.35 -6.37 -9.30
N VAL A 13 -4.23 -6.30 -8.56
CA VAL A 13 -3.93 -7.25 -7.49
C VAL A 13 -4.38 -6.67 -6.18
N ARG A 14 -5.43 -7.24 -5.60
CA ARG A 14 -5.90 -6.89 -4.25
C ARG A 14 -5.37 -7.89 -3.23
N ARG A 15 -4.77 -7.38 -2.16
CA ARG A 15 -4.31 -8.15 -1.01
C ARG A 15 -4.84 -7.56 0.28
N THR A 16 -5.20 -8.44 1.19
CA THR A 16 -5.54 -8.06 2.55
C THR A 16 -4.33 -8.36 3.41
N GLN A 17 -3.90 -7.39 4.22
CA GLN A 17 -2.77 -7.55 5.12
C GLN A 17 -3.20 -7.14 6.51
N ASP A 18 -2.93 -8.00 7.49
CA ASP A 18 -3.13 -7.66 8.89
C ASP A 18 -1.84 -7.05 9.44
N ILE A 19 -1.92 -5.80 9.90
CA ILE A 19 -0.76 -5.03 10.35
C ILE A 19 -1.12 -4.39 11.68
N ASN A 20 -0.36 -4.69 12.73
CA ASN A 20 -0.60 -4.19 14.09
C ASN A 20 -2.05 -4.42 14.58
N GLY A 21 -2.63 -5.59 14.25
CA GLY A 21 -4.02 -5.94 14.62
C GLY A 21 -5.09 -5.18 13.85
N ARG A 22 -4.69 -4.45 12.80
CA ARG A 22 -5.60 -3.72 11.91
C ARG A 22 -5.51 -4.29 10.51
N THR A 23 -6.65 -4.71 9.99
CA THR A 23 -6.74 -5.25 8.64
C THR A 23 -6.75 -4.13 7.60
N TYR A 24 -5.73 -4.10 6.76
CA TYR A 24 -5.58 -3.18 5.65
C TYR A 24 -5.83 -3.89 4.33
N ALA A 25 -6.77 -3.37 3.54
CA ALA A 25 -6.94 -3.78 2.15
C ALA A 25 -6.00 -2.93 1.28
N ILE A 26 -5.06 -3.59 0.61
CA ILE A 26 -4.10 -3.00 -0.32
C ILE A 26 -4.46 -3.42 -1.73
N GLU A 27 -4.33 -2.50 -2.67
CA GLU A 27 -4.59 -2.72 -4.08
C GLU A 27 -3.44 -2.19 -4.93
N ALA A 28 -2.86 -3.07 -5.75
CA ALA A 28 -1.83 -2.72 -6.72
C ALA A 28 -2.46 -2.58 -8.11
N LEU A 29 -2.42 -1.36 -8.62
CA LEU A 29 -2.87 -1.03 -9.97
C LEU A 29 -1.66 -0.94 -10.91
N PRO A 30 -1.71 -1.61 -12.06
CA PRO A 30 -0.70 -1.47 -13.09
C PRO A 30 -0.83 -0.09 -13.75
N VAL A 31 0.27 0.66 -13.84
CA VAL A 31 0.33 2.01 -14.43
C VAL A 31 1.10 2.01 -15.75
N ASP A 32 2.20 1.27 -15.84
CA ASP A 32 3.03 1.12 -17.05
C ASP A 32 3.58 -0.31 -17.18
N ARG A 33 4.37 -0.56 -18.25
CA ARG A 33 4.94 -1.89 -18.55
C ARG A 33 5.66 -2.50 -17.34
N ASP A 34 6.45 -1.69 -16.65
CA ASP A 34 7.27 -2.05 -15.49
C ASP A 34 6.97 -1.12 -14.31
N ARG A 35 5.71 -0.66 -14.20
CA ARG A 35 5.29 0.22 -13.10
C ARG A 35 3.93 -0.17 -12.57
N TRP A 36 3.90 -0.45 -11.27
CA TRP A 36 2.74 -0.75 -10.47
C TRP A 36 2.62 0.29 -9.37
N ARG A 37 1.38 0.61 -9.00
CA ARG A 37 1.03 1.58 -7.98
C ARG A 37 0.21 0.89 -6.90
N ALA A 38 0.74 0.78 -5.69
CA ALA A 38 -0.02 0.30 -4.54
C ALA A 38 -0.77 1.45 -3.86
N ARG A 39 -2.01 1.19 -3.46
CA ARG A 39 -2.85 2.08 -2.66
C ARG A 39 -3.62 1.29 -1.61
N LEU A 40 -4.00 1.96 -0.53
CA LEU A 40 -4.97 1.44 0.43
C LEU A 40 -6.41 1.60 -0.11
N VAL A 41 -7.24 0.58 0.12
CA VAL A 41 -8.68 0.54 -0.19
C VAL A 41 -9.52 0.86 1.06
N GLN A 42 -8.90 1.42 2.10
CA GLN A 42 -9.60 1.63 3.37
C GLN A 42 -10.68 2.73 3.25
N ARG A 43 -11.88 2.42 3.73
CA ARG A 43 -13.01 3.35 3.80
C ARG A 43 -12.79 4.34 4.96
N GLY A 44 -12.66 5.63 4.64
CA GLY A 44 -13.20 6.67 5.52
C GLY A 44 -12.26 7.56 6.33
N THR A 45 -10.93 7.49 6.21
CA THR A 45 -10.10 8.51 6.90
C THR A 45 -8.93 8.97 6.06
N THR A 46 -9.07 10.22 5.62
CA THR A 46 -8.07 11.23 5.27
C THR A 46 -6.66 10.72 4.97
N ASN A 47 -6.41 10.58 3.67
CA ASN A 47 -5.24 11.19 3.03
C ASN A 47 -3.86 10.57 3.30
N ALA A 48 -3.69 9.26 3.08
CA ALA A 48 -2.36 8.75 2.71
C ALA A 48 -2.09 9.05 1.23
N LEU A 49 -1.62 10.27 0.97
CA LEU A 49 -1.33 10.86 -0.35
C LEU A 49 -0.14 10.26 -1.10
N MET A 50 0.50 9.21 -0.59
CA MET A 50 1.69 8.66 -1.24
C MET A 50 1.39 7.35 -1.97
N PRO A 51 1.28 7.37 -3.31
CA PRO A 51 1.31 6.15 -4.09
C PRO A 51 2.69 5.52 -4.01
N PHE A 52 2.76 4.28 -3.54
CA PHE A 52 4.00 3.50 -3.64
C PHE A 52 4.08 2.92 -5.04
N TYR A 53 5.22 3.15 -5.68
CA TYR A 53 5.52 2.59 -6.99
C TYR A 53 6.49 1.42 -6.84
N GLY A 54 6.24 0.35 -7.57
CA GLY A 54 7.12 -0.81 -7.69
C GLY A 54 7.13 -1.32 -9.13
N SER A 55 8.16 -2.08 -9.50
CA SER A 55 8.22 -2.67 -10.85
C SER A 55 7.28 -3.86 -11.01
N THR A 56 6.81 -4.43 -9.88
CA THR A 56 5.87 -5.54 -9.79
C THR A 56 4.75 -5.22 -8.80
N PRO A 57 3.59 -5.89 -8.89
CA PRO A 57 2.51 -5.69 -7.93
C PRO A 57 2.97 -6.06 -6.51
N ASP A 58 3.75 -7.12 -6.39
CA ASP A 58 4.26 -7.61 -5.10
C ASP A 58 5.24 -6.62 -4.46
N ASP A 59 6.18 -6.07 -5.23
CA ASP A 59 7.13 -5.05 -4.73
C ASP A 59 6.40 -3.77 -4.28
N ALA A 60 5.40 -3.33 -5.05
CA ALA A 60 4.58 -2.18 -4.68
C ALA A 60 3.79 -2.42 -3.39
N ILE A 61 3.21 -3.63 -3.22
CA ILE A 61 2.49 -4.03 -2.00
C ILE A 61 3.46 -4.12 -0.82
N ALA A 62 4.60 -4.80 -0.98
CA ALA A 62 5.60 -4.98 0.06
C ALA A 62 6.13 -3.64 0.60
N ARG A 63 6.39 -2.66 -0.29
CA ARG A 63 6.80 -1.30 0.12
C ARG A 63 5.74 -0.59 0.95
N LEU A 64 4.47 -0.67 0.53
CA LEU A 64 3.35 -0.07 1.27
C LEU A 64 3.14 -0.76 2.61
N THR A 65 3.25 -2.08 2.68
CA THR A 65 3.15 -2.84 3.93
C THR A 65 4.28 -2.52 4.89
N ALA A 66 5.52 -2.50 4.43
CA ALA A 66 6.67 -2.16 5.27
C ALA A 66 6.56 -0.72 5.80
N TRP A 67 6.02 0.20 5.00
CA TRP A 67 5.71 1.54 5.47
C TRP A 67 4.58 1.55 6.50
N LEU A 68 3.48 0.83 6.24
CA LEU A 68 2.35 0.70 7.16
C LEU A 68 2.79 0.11 8.50
N ASP A 69 3.61 -0.94 8.50
CA ASP A 69 4.18 -1.54 9.71
C ASP A 69 4.95 -0.50 10.54
N ARG A 70 5.79 0.32 9.88
CA ARG A 70 6.55 1.39 10.53
C ARG A 70 5.68 2.52 11.09
N VAL A 71 4.68 2.99 10.36
CA VAL A 71 3.83 4.11 10.80
C VAL A 71 2.71 3.69 11.75
N SER A 72 2.28 2.42 11.67
CA SER A 72 1.26 1.87 12.55
C SER A 72 1.83 1.29 13.84
N ARG A 73 3.16 1.10 13.94
CA ARG A 73 3.81 0.90 15.23
C ARG A 73 3.69 2.22 16.01
N PRO A 74 2.85 2.30 17.06
CA PRO A 74 2.89 3.47 17.92
C PRO A 74 4.29 3.54 18.54
N ALA A 75 4.94 4.70 18.44
CA ALA A 75 6.04 5.05 19.33
C ALA A 75 5.45 5.17 20.75
N GLY A 76 5.20 4.03 21.40
CA GLY A 76 4.36 3.96 22.59
C GLY A 76 4.67 2.76 23.47
N SER A 77 5.87 2.22 23.39
CA SER A 77 6.40 1.32 24.42
C SER A 77 7.70 1.93 24.95
N THR A 78 7.56 3.08 25.62
CA THR A 78 8.53 3.47 26.65
C THR A 78 8.56 2.30 27.65
N PRO A 79 9.66 1.57 27.82
CA PRO A 79 9.73 0.55 28.85
C PRO A 79 9.52 1.23 30.22
N PRO A 80 8.79 0.62 31.16
CA PRO A 80 8.73 1.16 32.52
C PRO A 80 10.17 1.20 33.05
N ARG A 81 10.60 2.39 33.42
CA ARG A 81 11.85 2.59 34.17
C ARG A 81 11.50 2.31 35.62
N ASP A 82 11.75 1.08 36.06
CA ASP A 82 11.97 0.74 37.46
C ASP A 82 13.49 0.76 37.73
#